data_AF-A0AAV5DZM2-F1
#
_entry.id   AF-A0AAV5DZM2-F1
#
_cell.length_a   1.000
_cell.length_b   1.000
_cell.length_c   1.000
_cell.angle_alpha   90.00
_cell.angle_beta   90.00
_cell.angle_gamma   90.00
#
_symmetry.space_group_name_H-M   'P 1'
#
loop_
_entity.id
_entity.type
_entity.pdbx_description
1 polymer ?
#
loop_
_entity_poly.entity_id
_entity_poly.type
_entity_poly.pdbx_seq_one_letter_code
_entity_poly.pdbx_strand_id
1 'polypeptide(L)'
;MTSTNTSSAPYDRLVELRVFDDTKADVKDLVDAGVTTVPRIFHHPPDLHHVDMSMSSSHHVSYTILVIDMLAAGMVRYELVARVKEAVETAGFYQVVNHGVPETVMWKMLTAV
;
A
#
# COMPACT_ATOMS: atom_id res chain seq x y z
N MET A 1 -18.16 2.43 46.01
CA MET A 1 -18.06 1.48 44.88
C MET A 1 -19.29 1.69 44.00
N THR A 2 -19.14 2.43 42.90
CA THR A 2 -20.19 2.55 41.87
C THR A 2 -19.49 2.47 40.52
N SER A 3 -19.29 1.25 40.05
CA SER A 3 -18.79 0.98 38.70
C SER A 3 -19.91 1.28 37.72
N THR A 4 -19.79 2.37 36.97
CA THR A 4 -20.67 2.64 35.82
C THR A 4 -20.29 1.71 34.69
N ASN A 5 -21.07 0.64 34.56
CA ASN A 5 -21.00 -0.33 33.47
C ASN A 5 -21.57 0.34 32.20
N THR A 6 -20.73 1.06 31.45
CA THR A 6 -21.10 1.52 30.10
C THR A 6 -21.12 0.30 29.19
N SER A 7 -22.30 -0.29 29.01
CA SER A 7 -22.56 -1.26 27.95
C SER A 7 -22.34 -0.55 26.62
N SER A 8 -21.16 -0.71 26.02
CA SER A 8 -20.95 -0.27 24.64
C SER A 8 -21.93 -1.02 23.76
N ALA A 9 -22.79 -0.29 23.04
CA ALA A 9 -23.64 -0.88 22.02
C ALA A 9 -22.80 -1.77 21.08
N PRO A 10 -23.35 -2.87 20.54
CA PRO A 10 -22.64 -3.70 19.59
C PRO A 10 -22.15 -2.83 18.42
N TYR A 11 -20.88 -2.99 18.06
CA TYR A 11 -20.27 -2.25 16.97
C TYR A 11 -21.00 -2.54 15.66
N ASP A 12 -21.62 -1.51 15.09
CA ASP A 12 -22.24 -1.57 13.77
C ASP A 12 -21.40 -0.73 12.80
N ARG A 13 -20.53 -1.41 12.05
CA ARG A 13 -19.66 -0.78 11.05
C ARG A 13 -20.47 -0.01 10.00
N LEU A 14 -21.67 -0.46 9.66
CA LEU A 14 -22.49 0.16 8.62
C LEU A 14 -23.07 1.50 9.11
N VAL A 15 -23.37 1.62 10.41
CA VAL A 15 -23.77 2.90 11.01
C VAL A 15 -22.62 3.89 11.03
N GLU A 16 -21.43 3.51 11.50
CA GLU A 16 -20.27 4.41 11.51
C GLU A 16 -19.85 4.84 10.09
N LEU A 17 -19.95 3.94 9.11
CA LEU A 17 -19.71 4.28 7.70
C LEU A 17 -20.68 5.33 7.19
N ARG A 18 -21.98 5.19 7.48
CA ARG A 18 -22.98 6.19 7.09
C ARG A 18 -22.70 7.55 7.72
N VAL A 19 -22.37 7.57 9.02
CA VAL A 19 -22.02 8.82 9.73
C VAL A 19 -20.81 9.49 9.06
N PHE A 20 -19.78 8.72 8.70
CA PHE A 20 -18.62 9.25 7.99
C PHE A 20 -18.99 9.76 6.58
N ASP A 21 -19.70 8.97 5.77
CA ASP A 21 -20.13 9.36 4.43
C ASP A 21 -21.04 10.59 4.42
N ASP A 22 -21.84 10.79 5.47
CA ASP A 22 -22.70 11.96 5.65
C ASP A 22 -21.91 13.23 5.95
N THR A 23 -20.69 13.13 6.51
CA THR A 23 -19.79 14.29 6.65
C THR A 23 -19.34 14.85 5.31
N LYS A 24 -19.38 14.02 4.25
CA LYS A 24 -18.80 14.31 2.93
C LYS A 24 -17.30 14.65 2.97
N ALA A 25 -16.64 14.47 4.12
CA ALA A 25 -15.22 14.64 4.29
C ALA A 25 -14.48 13.44 3.70
N ASP A 26 -13.28 13.67 3.18
CA ASP A 26 -12.38 12.60 2.78
C ASP A 26 -11.43 12.20 3.93
N VAL A 27 -10.53 11.25 3.66
CA VAL A 27 -9.54 10.81 4.66
C VAL A 27 -8.47 11.90 4.90
N LYS A 28 -8.21 12.78 3.92
CA LYS A 28 -7.27 13.89 4.10
C LYS A 28 -7.85 14.92 5.07
N ASP A 29 -9.12 15.28 4.96
CA ASP A 29 -9.81 16.17 5.88
C ASP A 29 -9.75 15.64 7.32
N LEU A 30 -9.90 14.33 7.49
CA LEU A 30 -9.75 13.67 8.78
C LEU A 30 -8.34 13.83 9.37
N VAL A 31 -7.32 13.69 8.52
CA VAL A 31 -5.91 13.89 8.91
C VAL A 31 -5.64 15.36 9.27
N ASP A 32 -6.12 16.29 8.44
CA ASP A 32 -5.95 17.74 8.65
C ASP A 32 -6.67 18.22 9.93
N ALA A 33 -7.78 17.57 10.31
CA ALA A 33 -8.48 17.82 11.57
C ALA A 33 -7.70 17.36 12.82
N GLY A 34 -6.58 16.65 12.65
CA GLY A 34 -5.67 16.28 13.74
C GLY A 34 -6.21 15.16 14.64
N VAL A 35 -6.99 14.22 14.09
CA VAL A 35 -7.49 13.09 14.89
C VAL A 35 -6.34 12.27 15.47
N THR A 36 -6.47 11.90 16.75
CA THR A 36 -5.42 11.15 17.47
C THR A 36 -5.58 9.63 17.34
N THR A 37 -6.72 9.17 16.84
CA THR A 37 -7.03 7.74 16.67
C THR A 37 -7.66 7.49 15.30
N VAL A 38 -7.28 6.38 14.67
CA VAL A 38 -7.88 5.93 13.41
C VAL A 38 -9.29 5.41 13.69
N PRO A 39 -10.34 5.94 13.02
CA PRO A 39 -11.70 5.43 13.16
C PRO A 39 -11.80 3.94 12.85
N ARG A 40 -12.63 3.22 13.60
CA ARG A 40 -12.73 1.75 13.54
C ARG A 40 -13.22 1.23 12.19
N ILE A 41 -13.91 2.05 11.41
CA ILE A 41 -14.32 1.73 10.03
C ILE A 41 -13.15 1.48 9.07
N PHE A 42 -11.97 2.04 9.36
CA PHE A 42 -10.73 1.85 8.60
C PHE A 42 -9.84 0.74 9.16
N HIS A 43 -10.24 0.11 10.28
CA HIS A 43 -9.49 -1.02 10.82
C HIS A 43 -9.72 -2.24 9.94
N HIS A 44 -8.62 -2.90 9.60
CA HIS A 44 -8.68 -4.13 8.83
C HIS A 44 -9.36 -5.25 9.63
N PRO A 45 -10.25 -6.06 9.03
CA PRO A 45 -10.82 -7.22 9.70
C PRO A 45 -9.71 -8.18 10.16
N PRO A 46 -9.82 -8.78 11.36
CA PRO A 46 -8.78 -9.68 11.90
C PRO A 46 -8.41 -10.82 10.95
N ASP A 47 -9.36 -11.31 10.16
CA ASP A 47 -9.22 -12.55 9.39
C ASP A 47 -8.62 -12.34 7.99
N LEU A 48 -8.49 -11.10 7.52
CA LEU A 48 -8.08 -10.82 6.14
C LEU A 48 -6.57 -10.59 6.00
N HIS A 49 -5.82 -10.33 7.07
CA HIS A 49 -4.36 -10.18 7.05
C HIS A 49 -3.68 -10.77 8.29
N HIS A 50 -3.43 -12.09 8.28
CA HIS A 50 -2.17 -12.60 8.83
C HIS A 50 -1.03 -12.23 7.86
N VAL A 51 -0.79 -10.94 7.64
CA VAL A 51 0.56 -10.52 7.29
C VAL A 51 1.24 -10.41 8.63
N ASP A 52 1.96 -11.46 9.00
CA ASP A 52 2.73 -11.48 10.23
C ASP A 52 3.76 -10.34 10.20
N MET A 53 3.39 -9.18 10.74
CA MET A 53 4.31 -8.06 10.98
C MET A 53 5.35 -8.41 12.06
N SER A 54 5.29 -9.60 12.68
CA SER A 54 6.40 -10.13 13.49
C SER A 54 7.59 -10.59 12.63
N MET A 55 7.46 -10.62 11.30
CA MET A 55 8.59 -10.73 10.37
C MET A 55 9.45 -9.45 10.29
N SER A 56 9.36 -8.51 11.24
CA SER A 56 10.27 -7.37 11.29
C SER A 56 11.61 -7.64 12.02
N SER A 57 11.88 -8.87 12.51
CA SER A 57 13.17 -9.12 13.16
C SER A 57 13.83 -10.50 13.07
N SER A 58 13.36 -11.49 12.28
CA SER A 58 14.11 -12.77 12.22
C SER A 58 14.03 -13.63 10.96
N HIS A 59 13.19 -13.34 9.97
CA HIS A 59 13.25 -14.05 8.69
C HIS A 59 13.18 -13.05 7.54
N HIS A 60 14.32 -12.43 7.26
CA HIS A 60 14.59 -11.83 5.96
C HIS A 60 14.60 -12.95 4.92
N VAL A 61 13.42 -13.40 4.48
CA VAL A 61 13.31 -13.82 3.08
C VAL A 61 13.39 -12.50 2.33
N SER A 62 14.61 -12.08 2.00
CA SER A 62 14.84 -10.93 1.13
C SER A 62 14.27 -11.29 -0.24
N TYR A 63 12.98 -11.08 -0.41
CA TYR A 63 12.37 -10.99 -1.73
C TYR A 63 12.88 -9.68 -2.32
N THR A 64 14.08 -9.74 -2.89
CA THR A 64 14.62 -8.64 -3.68
C THR A 64 13.73 -8.53 -4.91
N ILE A 65 12.93 -7.45 -4.97
CA ILE A 65 12.17 -7.11 -6.17
C ILE A 65 13.17 -7.02 -7.33
N LEU A 66 12.91 -7.76 -8.40
CA LEU A 66 13.80 -7.82 -9.55
C LEU A 66 13.83 -6.44 -10.23
N VAL A 67 15.03 -5.90 -10.43
CA VAL A 67 15.26 -4.64 -11.15
C VAL A 67 15.76 -4.95 -12.56
N ILE A 68 15.04 -4.46 -13.57
CA ILE A 68 15.35 -4.66 -14.99
C ILE A 68 15.89 -3.34 -15.56
N ASP A 69 17.14 -3.35 -15.99
CA ASP A 69 17.76 -2.23 -16.71
C ASP A 69 17.52 -2.35 -18.21
N MET A 70 16.74 -1.40 -18.78
CA MET A 70 16.36 -1.37 -20.19
C MET A 70 17.49 -0.89 -21.12
N LEU A 71 18.56 -0.29 -20.58
CA LEU A 71 19.74 0.16 -21.33
C LEU A 71 21.00 -0.65 -20.97
N ALA A 72 20.84 -1.79 -20.31
CA ALA A 72 21.97 -2.64 -19.94
C ALA A 72 22.85 -2.94 -21.16
N ALA A 73 24.10 -2.43 -21.10
CA ALA A 73 25.03 -2.51 -22.19
C ALA A 73 25.28 -3.97 -22.61
N GLY A 74 25.14 -4.25 -23.90
CA GLY A 74 25.40 -5.57 -24.48
C GLY A 74 24.22 -6.54 -24.46
N MET A 75 23.08 -6.22 -23.83
CA MET A 75 21.89 -7.06 -23.96
C MET A 75 21.17 -6.83 -25.28
N VAL A 76 20.95 -7.92 -26.02
CA VAL A 76 20.04 -7.90 -27.18
C VAL A 76 18.59 -7.93 -26.69
N ARG A 77 17.67 -7.34 -27.47
CA ARG A 77 16.24 -7.24 -27.12
C ARG A 77 15.62 -8.57 -26.64
N TYR A 78 16.07 -9.71 -27.18
CA TYR A 78 15.62 -11.04 -26.78
C TYR A 78 15.93 -11.37 -25.31
N GLU A 79 17.13 -11.05 -24.82
CA GLU A 79 17.55 -11.34 -23.44
C GLU A 79 16.76 -10.49 -22.44
N LEU A 80 16.50 -9.23 -22.78
CA LEU A 80 15.66 -8.34 -21.99
C LEU A 80 14.23 -8.89 -21.85
N VAL A 81 13.64 -9.34 -22.96
CA VAL A 81 12.31 -9.98 -22.96
C VAL A 81 12.31 -11.26 -22.12
N ALA A 82 13.37 -12.07 -22.19
CA ALA A 82 13.49 -13.28 -21.38
C ALA A 82 13.53 -12.95 -19.87
N ARG A 83 14.27 -11.91 -19.45
CA ARG A 83 14.30 -11.46 -18.06
C ARG A 83 12.95 -10.93 -17.57
N VAL A 84 12.23 -10.16 -18.40
CA VAL A 84 10.87 -9.70 -18.07
C VAL A 84 9.95 -10.90 -17.87
N LYS A 85 10.02 -11.89 -18.77
CA LYS A 85 9.22 -13.12 -18.66
C LYS A 85 9.52 -13.86 -17.36
N GLU A 86 10.80 -14.08 -17.04
CA GLU A 86 11.23 -14.74 -15.81
C GLU A 86 10.73 -14.00 -14.56
N ALA A 87 10.81 -12.67 -14.55
CA ALA A 87 10.34 -11.86 -13.42
C ALA A 87 8.83 -11.97 -13.21
N VAL A 88 8.06 -11.99 -14.30
CA VAL A 88 6.61 -12.20 -14.26
C VAL A 88 6.27 -13.60 -13.76
N GLU A 89 6.95 -14.63 -14.24
CA GLU A 89 6.70 -16.03 -13.84
C GLU A 89 7.12 -16.33 -12.40
N THR A 90 8.19 -15.68 -11.92
CA THR A 90 8.75 -15.94 -10.59
C THR A 90 8.05 -15.13 -9.49
N ALA A 91 7.85 -13.83 -9.71
CA ALA A 91 7.37 -12.91 -8.68
C ALA A 91 6.07 -12.20 -9.04
N GLY A 92 5.70 -12.16 -10.32
CA GLY A 92 4.58 -11.33 -10.82
C GLY A 92 4.81 -9.82 -10.66
N PHE A 93 5.99 -9.40 -10.19
CA PHE A 93 6.32 -8.01 -9.89
C PHE A 93 7.82 -7.73 -10.09
N TYR A 94 8.14 -6.57 -10.67
CA TYR A 94 9.50 -6.11 -10.94
C TYR A 94 9.55 -4.60 -11.09
N GLN A 95 10.73 -4.02 -10.93
CA GLN A 95 11.03 -2.61 -11.19
C GLN A 95 11.80 -2.48 -12.50
N VAL A 96 11.62 -1.35 -13.20
CA VAL A 96 12.38 -1.04 -14.41
C VAL A 96 13.16 0.26 -14.21
N VAL A 97 14.42 0.28 -14.65
CA VAL A 97 15.28 1.48 -14.70
C VAL A 97 15.75 1.73 -16.13
N ASN A 98 16.22 2.95 -16.39
CA ASN A 98 16.65 3.38 -17.73
C ASN A 98 15.57 3.16 -18.81
N HIS A 99 14.29 3.24 -18.43
CA HIS A 99 13.13 2.94 -19.28
C HIS A 99 12.90 3.95 -20.44
N GLY A 100 13.71 5.01 -20.54
CA GLY A 100 13.64 6.00 -21.61
C GLY A 100 12.54 7.07 -21.44
N VAL A 101 11.75 7.01 -20.36
CA VAL A 101 10.81 8.10 -20.01
C VAL A 101 11.59 9.20 -19.30
N PRO A 102 11.55 10.46 -19.76
CA PRO A 102 12.30 11.54 -19.13
C PRO A 102 11.88 11.76 -17.67
N GLU A 103 12.86 11.92 -16.79
CA GLU A 103 12.62 12.18 -15.36
C GLU A 103 11.73 13.41 -15.15
N THR A 104 11.91 14.45 -15.97
CA THR A 104 11.08 15.66 -15.92
C THR A 104 9.59 15.38 -16.15
N VAL A 105 9.24 14.35 -16.94
CA VAL A 105 7.83 13.97 -17.16
C VAL A 105 7.29 13.25 -15.92
N MET A 106 8.06 12.33 -15.33
CA MET A 106 7.67 11.66 -14.09
C MET A 106 7.51 12.66 -12.94
N TRP A 107 8.43 13.61 -12.82
CA TRP A 107 8.36 14.67 -11.82
C TRP A 107 7.11 15.53 -12.00
N LYS A 108 6.83 15.99 -13.22
CA LYS A 108 5.62 16.75 -13.53
C LYS A 108 4.34 15.99 -13.16
N MET A 109 4.31 14.67 -13.35
CA MET A 109 3.18 13.82 -12.96
C MET A 109 3.02 13.77 -11.43
N LEU A 110 4.11 13.69 -10.67
CA LEU A 110 4.08 13.68 -9.21
C LEU A 110 3.63 15.02 -8.61
N THR A 111 4.01 16.12 -9.25
CA THR A 111 3.68 17.48 -8.78
C THR A 111 2.37 18.03 -9.36
N ALA A 112 1.64 17.23 -10.15
CA ALA A 112 0.35 17.64 -10.67
C ALA A 112 -0.66 17.68 -9.51
N VAL A 113 -1.26 18.85 -9.28
CA VAL A 113 -2.32 19.10 -8.29
C VAL A 113 -3.60 19.41 -9.04
#